data_AF-A0AAD5I967-F1
#
_entry.id   AF-A0AAD5I967-F1
#
_cell.length_a   1.000
_cell.length_b   1.000
_cell.length_c   1.000
_cell.angle_alpha   90.00
_cell.angle_beta   90.00
_cell.angle_gamma   90.00
#
_symmetry.space_group_name_H-M   'P 1'
#
loop_
_entity.id
_entity.type
_entity.pdbx_description
1 polymer ?
#
loop_
_entity_poly.entity_id
_entity_poly.type
_entity_poly.pdbx_seq_one_letter_code
_entity_poly.pdbx_strand_id
1 'polypeptide(L)'
;MKRSYILKNSIFLVFVVVSVCCLLVLVLSIHRLPEISLQRPYRTMINRKVSTNELGKLAEMMLEMLPEDLAFTVFVPSAKAFERDLRLQVNDSLVGDKMNNTDAIITRVLGFSAVPRTLSSVSVPYGKGISYDSLSGFTLYISKGLDGMLVVNRVRSERVDVKKGKLLVHVMDGVIMDAEFEQSVQLDFDEGD
;
A
#
# COMPACT_ATOMS: atom_id res chain seq x y z
N MET A 1 59.04 -13.31 29.45
CA MET A 1 58.75 -13.17 28.00
C MET A 1 57.96 -14.38 27.52
N LYS A 2 56.63 -14.30 27.41
CA LYS A 2 55.79 -15.40 26.87
C LYS A 2 55.40 -15.04 25.44
N ARG A 3 56.12 -15.62 24.47
CA ARG A 3 55.90 -15.42 23.03
C ARG A 3 54.65 -16.17 22.59
N SER A 4 53.85 -15.45 21.82
CA SER A 4 52.52 -15.78 21.32
C SER A 4 52.42 -17.14 20.61
N TYR A 5 51.45 -17.96 21.01
CA TYR A 5 51.08 -19.24 20.38
C TYR A 5 50.06 -19.09 19.23
N ILE A 6 49.80 -17.87 18.76
CA ILE A 6 48.62 -17.56 17.93
C ILE A 6 48.79 -17.94 16.44
N LEU A 7 49.99 -18.31 15.99
CA LEU A 7 50.29 -18.40 14.55
C LEU A 7 50.30 -19.81 13.92
N LYS A 8 49.89 -20.88 14.62
CA LYS A 8 49.98 -22.24 14.05
C LYS A 8 48.77 -22.73 13.27
N ASN A 9 47.58 -22.15 13.46
CA ASN A 9 46.36 -22.56 12.73
C ASN A 9 45.71 -21.37 12.02
N SER A 10 46.36 -20.86 10.97
CA SER A 10 45.79 -19.80 10.12
C SER A 10 44.40 -20.18 9.57
N ILE A 11 44.21 -21.46 9.24
CA ILE A 11 42.93 -22.01 8.76
C ILE A 11 41.84 -21.90 9.84
N PHE A 12 42.17 -22.22 11.09
CA PHE A 12 41.23 -22.11 12.21
C PHE A 12 40.84 -20.64 12.47
N LEU A 13 41.82 -19.73 12.39
CA LEU A 13 41.58 -18.30 12.57
C LEU A 13 40.65 -17.75 11.48
N VAL A 14 40.87 -18.12 10.23
CA VAL A 14 39.98 -17.76 9.11
C VAL A 14 38.57 -18.29 9.33
N PHE A 15 38.43 -19.55 9.77
CA PHE A 15 37.11 -20.15 10.02
C PHE A 15 36.35 -19.44 11.15
N VAL A 16 37.05 -19.06 12.23
CA VAL A 16 36.48 -18.29 13.33
C VAL A 16 36.03 -16.90 12.85
N VAL A 17 36.85 -16.21 12.05
CA VAL A 17 36.50 -14.87 11.52
C VAL A 17 35.30 -14.94 10.60
N VAL A 18 35.24 -15.91 9.68
CA VAL A 18 34.09 -16.11 8.77
C VAL A 18 32.82 -16.42 9.56
N SER A 19 32.90 -17.29 10.57
CA SER A 19 31.76 -17.64 11.43
C SER A 19 31.24 -16.43 12.21
N VAL A 20 32.13 -15.62 12.79
CA VAL A 20 31.77 -14.40 13.52
C VAL A 20 31.14 -13.36 12.57
N CYS A 21 31.69 -13.18 11.37
CA CYS A 21 31.12 -12.29 10.36
C CYS A 21 29.71 -12.74 9.91
N CYS A 22 29.51 -14.03 9.68
CA CYS A 22 28.17 -14.57 9.35
C CYS A 22 27.17 -14.32 10.48
N LEU A 23 27.55 -14.58 11.74
CA LEU A 23 26.70 -14.29 12.89
C LEU A 23 26.39 -12.80 13.03
N LEU A 24 27.37 -11.92 12.81
CA LEU A 24 27.15 -10.47 12.80
C LEU A 24 26.17 -10.03 11.72
N VAL A 25 26.31 -10.53 10.50
CA VAL A 25 25.39 -10.21 9.40
C VAL A 25 23.98 -10.72 9.71
N LEU A 26 23.84 -11.92 10.29
CA LEU A 26 22.54 -12.44 10.72
C LEU A 26 21.93 -11.59 11.84
N VAL A 27 22.71 -11.20 12.84
CA VAL A 27 22.25 -10.33 13.94
C VAL A 27 21.85 -8.96 13.41
N LEU A 28 22.64 -8.34 12.52
CA LEU A 28 22.30 -7.05 11.90
C LEU A 28 21.08 -7.14 10.98
N SER A 29 20.89 -8.28 10.30
CA SER A 29 19.70 -8.53 9.48
C SER A 29 18.43 -8.67 10.33
N ILE A 30 18.54 -9.29 11.51
CA ILE A 30 17.43 -9.43 12.47
C ILE A 30 17.19 -8.11 13.23
N HIS A 31 18.24 -7.33 13.52
CA HIS A 31 18.17 -6.05 14.24
C HIS A 31 17.90 -4.83 13.36
N ARG A 32 17.66 -5.00 12.05
CA ARG A 32 17.06 -3.95 11.19
C ARG A 32 15.57 -3.77 11.54
N LEU A 33 15.29 -3.39 12.79
CA LEU A 33 14.06 -2.74 13.23
C LEU A 33 14.24 -1.21 13.12
N PRO A 34 13.14 -0.47 12.88
CA PRO A 34 13.17 0.87 12.35
C PRO A 34 13.76 1.86 13.35
N GLU A 35 14.52 2.82 12.83
CA GLU A 35 15.03 3.96 13.58
C GLU A 35 13.87 4.65 14.32
N ILE A 36 13.87 4.50 15.64
CA ILE A 36 12.95 5.18 16.54
C ILE A 36 13.44 6.63 16.60
N SER A 37 12.90 7.49 15.73
CA SER A 37 13.12 8.93 15.84
C SER A 37 12.32 9.46 17.04
N LEU A 38 13.05 9.93 18.05
CA LEU A 38 12.51 10.52 19.25
C LEU A 38 12.28 12.01 18.99
N GLN A 39 11.09 12.40 18.49
CA GLN A 39 10.72 13.82 18.41
C GLN A 39 9.21 14.10 18.54
N ARG A 40 8.86 14.57 19.74
CA ARG A 40 7.72 15.43 20.17
C ARG A 40 6.28 14.89 20.05
N PRO A 41 5.45 15.07 21.09
CA PRO A 41 4.10 14.56 21.13
C PRO A 41 3.17 15.49 20.34
N TYR A 42 2.91 15.17 19.07
CA TYR A 42 1.74 15.71 18.38
C TYR A 42 0.65 14.64 18.31
N ARG A 43 -0.38 14.91 19.11
CA ARG A 43 -1.77 14.45 19.02
C ARG A 43 -1.99 13.03 18.52
N THR A 44 -2.19 12.15 19.50
CA THR A 44 -3.08 10.99 19.50
C THR A 44 -3.75 10.71 18.14
N MET A 45 -3.09 9.92 17.29
CA MET A 45 -3.79 9.25 16.20
C MET A 45 -4.78 8.30 16.84
N ILE A 46 -6.06 8.64 16.69
CA ILE A 46 -7.17 7.81 17.07
C ILE A 46 -6.98 6.48 16.36
N ASN A 47 -6.63 5.44 17.12
CA ASN A 47 -6.74 4.05 16.70
C ASN A 47 -8.24 3.73 16.60
N ARG A 48 -8.93 4.38 15.66
CA ARG A 48 -10.32 4.11 15.36
C ARG A 48 -10.27 2.79 14.62
N LYS A 49 -10.62 1.71 15.31
CA LYS A 49 -11.12 0.50 14.67
C LYS A 49 -12.32 0.94 13.85
N VAL A 50 -12.09 1.32 12.59
CA VAL A 50 -13.13 1.76 11.67
C VAL A 50 -14.04 0.55 11.50
N SER A 51 -15.31 0.71 11.89
CA SER A 51 -16.34 -0.25 11.51
C SER A 51 -16.36 -0.31 9.99
N THR A 52 -16.23 -1.51 9.44
CA THR A 52 -16.12 -1.81 7.99
C THR A 52 -17.16 -1.05 7.16
N ASN A 53 -18.33 -0.81 7.75
CA ASN A 53 -19.44 0.00 7.24
C ASN A 53 -19.08 1.42 6.75
N GLU A 54 -17.95 2.02 7.14
CA GLU A 54 -17.56 3.37 6.72
C GLU A 54 -16.87 3.42 5.33
N LEU A 55 -16.38 2.29 4.80
CA LEU A 55 -15.69 2.24 3.49
C LEU A 55 -16.66 2.05 2.32
N GLY A 56 -17.82 1.42 2.57
CA GLY A 56 -18.79 1.05 1.55
C GLY A 56 -18.53 -0.34 0.95
N LYS A 57 -19.56 -0.93 0.35
CA LYS A 57 -19.54 -2.34 -0.08
C LYS A 57 -18.55 -2.64 -1.20
N LEU A 58 -18.41 -1.76 -2.18
CA LEU A 58 -17.45 -1.94 -3.29
C LEU A 58 -16.00 -1.92 -2.79
N ALA A 59 -15.71 -1.03 -1.83
CA ALA A 59 -14.42 -0.99 -1.15
C ALA A 59 -14.16 -2.26 -0.32
N GLU A 60 -15.19 -2.82 0.33
CA GLU A 60 -15.08 -4.09 1.04
C GLU A 60 -14.74 -5.25 0.10
N MET A 61 -15.48 -5.39 -1.02
CA MET A 61 -15.21 -6.39 -2.06
C MET A 61 -13.77 -6.29 -2.58
N MET A 62 -13.31 -5.06 -2.82
CA MET A 62 -11.95 -4.80 -3.27
C MET A 62 -10.89 -5.31 -2.29
N LEU A 63 -11.12 -5.11 -0.99
CA LEU A 63 -10.18 -5.53 0.06
C LEU A 63 -10.24 -7.03 0.36
N GLU A 64 -11.39 -7.67 0.15
CA GLU A 64 -11.58 -9.12 0.33
C GLU A 64 -10.82 -9.95 -0.73
N MET A 65 -10.48 -9.35 -1.87
CA MET A 65 -9.63 -9.97 -2.88
C MET A 65 -8.15 -10.05 -2.50
N LEU A 66 -7.73 -9.36 -1.43
CA LEU A 66 -6.35 -9.41 -0.94
C LEU A 66 -6.19 -10.38 0.23
N PRO A 67 -5.04 -11.05 0.33
CA PRO A 67 -4.73 -11.88 1.47
C PRO A 67 -4.52 -11.02 2.74
N GLU A 68 -5.24 -11.34 3.81
CA GLU A 68 -5.22 -10.56 5.07
C GLU A 68 -3.91 -10.69 5.85
N ASP A 69 -3.10 -11.70 5.55
CA ASP A 69 -1.86 -12.04 6.25
C ASP A 69 -0.61 -11.40 5.63
N LEU A 70 -0.76 -10.65 4.54
CA LEU A 70 0.31 -9.92 3.88
C LEU A 70 0.18 -8.40 4.03
N ALA A 71 1.31 -7.72 3.98
CA ALA A 71 1.39 -6.28 4.13
C ALA A 71 1.15 -5.59 2.78
N PHE A 72 -0.05 -5.05 2.59
CA PHE A 72 -0.41 -4.23 1.44
C PHE A 72 -0.77 -2.81 1.86
N THR A 73 -0.57 -1.88 0.93
CA THR A 73 -1.22 -0.57 0.96
C THR A 73 -2.17 -0.47 -0.19
N VAL A 74 -3.42 -0.09 0.07
CA VAL A 74 -4.47 0.00 -0.95
C VAL A 74 -5.04 1.40 -0.97
N PHE A 75 -5.02 2.03 -2.14
CA PHE A 75 -5.62 3.32 -2.41
C PHE A 75 -7.05 3.10 -2.93
N VAL A 76 -7.99 2.96 -2.00
CA VAL A 76 -9.37 2.57 -2.32
C VAL A 76 -10.19 3.81 -2.68
N PRO A 77 -10.92 3.82 -3.81
CA PRO A 77 -11.83 4.92 -4.12
C PRO A 77 -12.93 5.08 -3.06
N SER A 78 -13.37 6.31 -2.79
CA SER A 78 -14.55 6.57 -1.98
C SER A 78 -15.81 6.08 -2.70
N ALA A 79 -16.90 5.85 -1.97
CA ALA A 79 -18.17 5.44 -2.58
C ALA A 79 -18.63 6.43 -3.67
N LYS A 80 -18.38 7.73 -3.47
CA LYS A 80 -18.66 8.78 -4.46
C LYS A 80 -17.75 8.67 -5.68
N ALA A 81 -16.48 8.33 -5.51
CA ALA A 81 -15.56 8.12 -6.62
C ALA A 81 -15.94 6.88 -7.45
N PHE A 82 -16.35 5.79 -6.81
CA PHE A 82 -16.89 4.62 -7.52
C PHE A 82 -18.10 4.98 -8.39
N GLU A 83 -19.06 5.73 -7.83
CA GLU A 83 -20.25 6.15 -8.55
C GLU A 83 -19.94 7.17 -9.66
N ARG A 84 -19.05 8.14 -9.39
CA ARG A 84 -18.74 9.22 -10.32
C ARG A 84 -17.85 8.77 -11.48
N ASP A 85 -16.78 8.04 -11.17
CA ASP A 85 -15.72 7.75 -12.14
C ASP A 85 -15.93 6.40 -12.83
N LEU A 86 -16.63 5.45 -12.19
CA LEU A 86 -16.92 4.12 -12.75
C LEU A 86 -18.42 3.86 -12.97
N ARG A 87 -19.30 4.80 -12.59
CA ARG A 87 -20.76 4.63 -12.64
C ARG A 87 -21.25 3.37 -11.91
N LEU A 88 -20.48 2.89 -10.92
CA LEU A 88 -20.81 1.72 -10.12
C LEU A 88 -21.63 2.13 -8.90
N GLN A 89 -22.93 1.82 -8.94
CA GLN A 89 -23.82 1.93 -7.79
C GLN A 89 -24.05 0.57 -7.16
N VAL A 90 -23.93 0.49 -5.83
CA VAL A 90 -24.06 -0.76 -5.07
C VAL A 90 -25.37 -1.52 -5.40
N ASN A 91 -26.48 -0.82 -5.62
CA ASN A 91 -27.77 -1.45 -5.89
C ASN A 91 -27.83 -2.14 -7.26
N ASP A 92 -27.12 -1.61 -8.26
CA ASP A 92 -27.16 -2.10 -9.64
C ASP A 92 -26.02 -3.08 -9.93
N SER A 93 -24.90 -2.91 -9.24
CA SER A 93 -23.68 -3.71 -9.41
C SER A 93 -23.77 -5.14 -8.87
N LEU A 94 -24.82 -5.47 -8.10
CA LEU A 94 -24.97 -6.77 -7.43
C LEU A 94 -26.01 -7.71 -8.06
N VAL A 95 -26.52 -7.39 -9.25
CA VAL A 95 -27.60 -8.13 -9.90
C VAL A 95 -27.09 -8.89 -11.14
N GLY A 96 -27.17 -10.23 -11.11
CA GLY A 96 -26.96 -11.10 -12.28
C GLY A 96 -25.62 -10.88 -12.99
N ASP A 97 -25.65 -10.74 -14.32
CA ASP A 97 -24.45 -10.55 -15.16
C ASP A 97 -23.66 -9.26 -14.85
N LYS A 98 -24.30 -8.25 -14.24
CA LYS A 98 -23.62 -7.02 -13.81
C LYS A 98 -22.65 -7.26 -12.65
N MET A 99 -22.82 -8.34 -11.89
CA MET A 99 -21.91 -8.74 -10.82
C MET A 99 -20.54 -9.13 -11.40
N ASN A 100 -20.51 -9.93 -12.47
CA ASN A 100 -19.26 -10.37 -13.09
C ASN A 100 -18.46 -9.18 -13.66
N ASN A 101 -19.16 -8.22 -14.29
CA ASN A 101 -18.52 -7.00 -14.78
C ASN A 101 -18.00 -6.14 -13.62
N THR A 102 -18.76 -6.04 -12.53
CA THR A 102 -18.32 -5.34 -11.32
C THR A 102 -17.05 -5.97 -10.76
N ASP A 103 -17.00 -7.30 -10.63
CA ASP A 103 -15.81 -8.01 -10.12
C ASP A 103 -14.58 -7.77 -11.02
N ALA A 104 -14.76 -7.78 -12.34
CA ALA A 104 -13.70 -7.47 -13.29
C ALA A 104 -13.18 -6.03 -13.13
N ILE A 105 -14.10 -5.05 -13.01
CA ILE A 105 -13.74 -3.64 -12.78
C ILE A 105 -13.02 -3.47 -11.45
N ILE A 106 -13.54 -4.02 -10.36
CA ILE A 106 -12.91 -3.89 -9.03
C ILE A 106 -11.54 -4.58 -9.03
N THR A 107 -11.40 -5.76 -9.65
CA THR A 107 -10.12 -6.45 -9.78
C THR A 107 -9.11 -5.60 -10.54
N ARG A 108 -9.54 -4.95 -11.63
CA ARG A 108 -8.67 -4.10 -12.44
C ARG A 108 -8.22 -2.86 -11.67
N VAL A 109 -9.15 -2.17 -10.99
CA VAL A 109 -8.86 -1.03 -10.11
C VAL A 109 -7.90 -1.44 -8.98
N LEU A 110 -8.11 -2.60 -8.36
CA LEU A 110 -7.22 -3.15 -7.35
C LEU A 110 -5.79 -3.35 -7.89
N GLY A 111 -5.68 -3.87 -9.11
CA GLY A 111 -4.39 -4.02 -9.79
C GLY A 111 -3.60 -2.72 -9.87
N PHE A 112 -4.25 -1.61 -10.20
CA PHE A 112 -3.60 -0.29 -10.32
C PHE A 112 -3.33 0.40 -8.99
N SER A 113 -4.12 0.11 -7.96
CA SER A 113 -4.18 0.94 -6.74
C SER A 113 -3.63 0.26 -5.48
N ALA A 114 -3.18 -0.99 -5.58
CA ALA A 114 -2.55 -1.71 -4.46
C ALA A 114 -1.03 -1.82 -4.65
N VAL A 115 -0.28 -1.61 -3.56
CA VAL A 115 1.17 -1.78 -3.51
C VAL A 115 1.50 -2.89 -2.50
N PRO A 116 2.36 -3.87 -2.84
CA PRO A 116 2.72 -5.00 -1.96
C PRO A 116 3.71 -4.61 -0.85
N ARG A 117 3.39 -3.55 -0.10
CA ARG A 117 4.13 -3.07 1.08
C ARG A 117 3.25 -2.18 1.93
N THR A 118 3.59 -2.01 3.21
CA THR A 118 2.99 -0.95 4.04
C THR A 118 3.61 0.41 3.71
N LEU A 119 2.76 1.40 3.44
CA LEU A 119 3.10 2.78 3.14
C LEU A 119 2.16 3.70 3.91
N SER A 120 2.63 4.16 5.07
CA SER A 120 1.90 5.12 5.88
C SER A 120 2.09 6.55 5.40
N SER A 121 1.08 7.39 5.59
CA SER A 121 1.18 8.81 5.28
C SER A 121 2.36 9.48 5.99
N VAL A 122 2.75 8.99 7.18
CA VAL A 122 3.89 9.49 7.95
C VAL A 122 5.22 9.21 7.25
N SER A 123 5.32 8.11 6.50
CA SER A 123 6.54 7.74 5.78
C SER A 123 6.74 8.51 4.46
N VAL A 124 5.71 9.23 4.00
CA VAL A 124 5.80 10.09 2.82
C VAL A 124 6.30 11.48 3.23
N PRO A 125 7.48 11.93 2.75
CA PRO A 125 8.03 13.23 3.10
C PRO A 125 7.23 14.38 2.47
N TYR A 126 7.16 15.51 3.17
CA TYR A 126 6.58 16.74 2.62
C TYR A 126 7.46 17.32 1.51
N GLY A 127 6.84 17.85 0.46
CA GLY A 127 7.54 18.52 -0.65
C GLY A 127 8.38 17.60 -1.55
N LYS A 128 8.39 16.29 -1.30
CA LYS A 128 9.10 15.30 -2.11
C LYS A 128 8.18 14.13 -2.45
N GLY A 129 8.02 13.87 -3.75
CA GLY A 129 7.31 12.70 -4.23
C GLY A 129 8.15 11.43 -4.08
N ILE A 130 7.47 10.31 -3.92
CA ILE A 130 8.01 8.95 -4.01
C ILE A 130 7.25 8.17 -5.07
N SER A 131 7.84 7.10 -5.58
CA SER A 131 7.21 6.24 -6.59
C SER A 131 7.29 4.78 -6.19
N TYR A 132 6.20 4.05 -6.41
CA TYR A 132 6.13 2.60 -6.27
C TYR A 132 5.32 1.99 -7.40
N ASP A 133 5.64 0.76 -7.77
CA ASP A 133 4.83 0.00 -8.71
C ASP A 133 3.67 -0.68 -7.98
N SER A 134 2.50 -0.60 -8.57
CA SER A 134 1.30 -1.31 -8.12
C SER A 134 1.35 -2.80 -8.47
N LEU A 135 0.33 -3.55 -8.07
CA LEU A 135 0.18 -4.96 -8.40
C LEU A 135 0.20 -5.25 -9.91
N SER A 136 -0.30 -4.33 -10.74
CA SER A 136 -0.27 -4.47 -12.20
C SER A 136 1.03 -3.97 -12.85
N GLY A 137 1.97 -3.45 -12.06
CA GLY A 137 3.18 -2.79 -12.55
C GLY A 137 2.96 -1.32 -12.94
N PHE A 138 1.76 -0.77 -12.74
CA PHE A 138 1.49 0.66 -12.96
C PHE A 138 2.16 1.51 -11.88
N THR A 139 2.96 2.50 -12.29
CA THR A 139 3.72 3.34 -11.38
C THR A 139 2.82 4.38 -10.69
N LEU A 140 2.84 4.36 -9.37
CA LEU A 140 2.15 5.29 -8.48
C LEU A 140 3.11 6.36 -7.96
N TYR A 141 2.91 7.61 -8.40
CA TYR A 141 3.56 8.80 -7.89
C TYR A 141 2.78 9.33 -6.69
N ILE A 142 3.39 9.22 -5.51
CA ILE A 142 2.77 9.56 -4.23
C ILE A 142 3.47 10.78 -3.66
N SER A 143 2.68 11.77 -3.24
CA SER A 143 3.15 12.98 -2.58
C SER A 143 2.27 13.33 -1.39
N LYS A 144 2.75 14.19 -0.50
CA LYS A 144 2.03 14.61 0.70
C LYS A 144 1.72 16.10 0.66
N GLY A 145 0.43 16.43 0.73
CA GLY A 145 -0.07 17.80 0.86
C GLY A 145 0.23 18.38 2.24
N LEU A 146 0.15 19.71 2.37
CA LEU A 146 0.43 20.42 3.63
C LEU A 146 -0.51 20.01 4.78
N ASP A 147 -1.71 19.60 4.45
CA ASP A 147 -2.72 19.09 5.38
C ASP A 147 -2.49 17.64 5.81
N GLY A 148 -1.43 17.01 5.31
CA GLY A 148 -1.06 15.63 5.63
C GLY A 148 -1.72 14.57 4.76
N MET A 149 -2.60 14.98 3.83
CA MET A 149 -3.27 14.07 2.91
C MET A 149 -2.33 13.64 1.79
N LEU A 150 -2.47 12.39 1.35
CA LEU A 150 -1.74 11.87 0.21
C LEU A 150 -2.40 12.29 -1.11
N VAL A 151 -1.58 12.59 -2.10
CA VAL A 151 -1.97 12.74 -3.50
C VAL A 151 -1.22 11.68 -4.29
N VAL A 152 -1.96 10.81 -4.96
CA VAL A 152 -1.44 9.67 -5.73
C VAL A 152 -1.91 9.80 -7.16
N ASN A 153 -0.99 9.91 -8.12
CA ASN A 153 -1.30 10.11 -9.54
C ASN A 153 -2.38 11.19 -9.77
N ARG A 154 -2.23 12.34 -9.09
CA ARG A 154 -3.17 13.49 -9.10
C ARG A 154 -4.51 13.26 -8.39
N VAL A 155 -4.80 12.05 -7.92
CA VAL A 155 -5.96 11.76 -7.10
C VAL A 155 -5.65 12.05 -5.63
N ARG A 156 -6.50 12.85 -4.99
CA ARG A 156 -6.32 13.24 -3.59
C ARG A 156 -7.01 12.26 -2.65
N SER A 157 -6.41 12.00 -1.49
CA SER A 157 -7.06 11.21 -0.43
C SER A 157 -8.07 12.05 0.37
N GLU A 158 -9.16 11.40 0.77
CA GLU A 158 -10.15 11.89 1.75
C GLU A 158 -9.80 11.42 3.17
N ARG A 159 -9.25 10.21 3.29
CA ARG A 159 -8.82 9.62 4.56
C ARG A 159 -7.53 8.84 4.35
N VAL A 160 -6.63 8.87 5.32
CA VAL A 160 -5.35 8.16 5.27
C VAL A 160 -5.16 7.23 6.47
N ASP A 161 -4.30 6.23 6.31
CA ASP A 161 -3.85 5.31 7.36
C ASP A 161 -4.95 4.50 8.06
N VAL A 162 -6.01 4.10 7.33
CA VAL A 162 -7.07 3.22 7.85
C VAL A 162 -6.55 1.77 7.89
N LYS A 163 -6.50 1.16 9.09
CA LYS A 163 -6.01 -0.22 9.23
C LYS A 163 -7.15 -1.24 9.11
N LYS A 164 -6.95 -2.28 8.28
CA LYS A 164 -7.80 -3.48 8.19
C LYS A 164 -6.92 -4.73 8.21
N GLY A 165 -6.80 -5.37 9.37
CA GLY A 165 -5.83 -6.47 9.54
C GLY A 165 -4.40 -5.97 9.34
N LYS A 166 -3.65 -6.61 8.43
CA LYS A 166 -2.31 -6.15 8.00
C LYS A 166 -2.34 -5.18 6.81
N LEU A 167 -3.52 -4.95 6.23
CA LEU A 167 -3.72 -3.99 5.15
C LEU A 167 -3.74 -2.56 5.71
N LEU A 168 -3.12 -1.64 4.98
CA LEU A 168 -3.21 -0.21 5.21
C LEU A 168 -3.98 0.43 4.05
N VAL A 169 -5.04 1.16 4.38
CA VAL A 169 -5.99 1.69 3.40
C VAL A 169 -5.96 3.21 3.44
N HIS A 170 -5.90 3.82 2.27
CA HIS A 170 -6.11 5.26 2.06
C HIS A 170 -7.34 5.41 1.16
N VAL A 171 -8.31 6.19 1.60
CA VAL A 171 -9.55 6.45 0.84
C VAL A 171 -9.31 7.64 -0.08
N MET A 172 -9.62 7.46 -1.37
CA MET A 172 -9.30 8.39 -2.44
C MET A 172 -10.56 9.07 -2.99
N ASP A 173 -10.52 10.38 -3.24
CA ASP A 173 -11.57 11.14 -3.95
C ASP A 173 -11.44 10.98 -5.47
N GLY A 174 -11.25 9.75 -5.91
CA GLY A 174 -11.12 9.41 -7.32
C GLY A 174 -10.59 8.01 -7.50
N VAL A 175 -10.67 7.52 -8.72
CA VAL A 175 -10.17 6.20 -9.08
C VAL A 175 -8.80 6.33 -9.74
N ILE A 176 -7.84 5.54 -9.26
CA ILE A 176 -6.50 5.46 -9.84
C ILE A 176 -6.51 4.34 -10.88
N MET A 177 -6.26 4.70 -12.13
CA MET A 177 -6.21 3.77 -13.26
C MET A 177 -5.28 4.30 -14.37
N ASP A 178 -4.99 3.46 -15.36
CA ASP A 178 -4.33 3.90 -16.59
C ASP A 178 -5.33 4.52 -17.59
N ALA A 179 -4.79 5.21 -18.59
CA ALA A 179 -5.60 5.91 -19.60
C ALA A 179 -6.38 4.95 -20.51
N GLU A 180 -5.86 3.74 -20.73
CA GLU A 180 -6.53 2.71 -21.54
C GLU A 180 -7.80 2.23 -20.83
N PHE A 181 -7.71 1.94 -19.53
CA PHE A 181 -8.86 1.56 -18.73
C PHE A 181 -9.85 2.71 -18.57
N GLU A 182 -9.38 3.93 -18.33
CA GLU A 182 -10.22 5.13 -18.27
C GLU A 182 -11.05 5.31 -19.54
N GLN A 183 -10.46 5.11 -20.72
CA GLN A 183 -11.17 5.18 -22.00
C GLN A 183 -12.19 4.05 -22.14
N SER A 184 -11.87 2.82 -21.73
CA SER A 184 -12.82 1.70 -21.81
C SER A 184 -14.08 1.95 -20.97
N VAL A 185 -13.91 2.54 -19.79
CA VAL A 185 -15.01 2.95 -18.90
C VAL A 185 -15.72 4.22 -19.38
N GLN A 186 -15.25 4.90 -20.43
CA GLN A 186 -15.99 6.00 -21.06
C GLN A 186 -16.75 5.52 -22.30
N LEU A 187 -16.11 4.70 -23.14
CA LEU A 187 -16.66 4.23 -24.43
C LEU A 187 -17.87 3.31 -24.28
N ASP A 188 -17.90 2.45 -23.26
CA ASP A 188 -19.04 1.58 -22.97
C ASP A 188 -20.35 2.36 -22.72
N PHE A 189 -20.26 3.70 -22.59
CA PHE A 189 -21.38 4.57 -22.24
C PHE A 189 -21.81 5.54 -23.35
N ASP A 190 -21.00 5.77 -24.38
CA ASP A 190 -21.36 6.64 -25.51
C ASP A 190 -22.18 5.91 -26.59
N GLU A 191 -22.24 4.58 -26.57
CA GLU A 191 -23.06 3.77 -27.50
C GLU A 191 -24.55 3.64 -27.08
N GLY A 192 -24.98 4.34 -26.02
CA GLY A 192 -26.27 4.14 -25.36
C GLY A 192 -27.34 5.23 -25.53
N ASP A 193 -27.15 6.25 -26.38
CA ASP A 193 -28.11 7.33 -26.63
C ASP A 193 -29.06 7.06 -27.83
#